data_AF-A0A1V4QVW9-F1
#
_entry.id   AF-A0A1V4QVW9-F1
#
_cell.length_a   1.000
_cell.length_b   1.000
_cell.length_c   1.000
_cell.angle_alpha   90.00
_cell.angle_beta   90.00
_cell.angle_gamma   90.00
#
_symmetry.space_group_name_H-M   'P 1'
#
loop_
_entity.id
_entity.type
_entity.pdbx_description
1 polymer ?
#
loop_
_entity_poly.entity_id
_entity_poly.type
_entity_poly.pdbx_seq_one_letter_code
_entity_poly.pdbx_strand_id
1 'polypeptide(L)'
;QIFDVALAAWVGQRPGLCLFEETCGSALVLEHNGDLYACDHFVEPRCRLGNIRETPLIGMVASEKQRRFGQAKRDTLPRLCRACEVRFVCHGGCPKNRMMRTSDGEPGLNILCEGYKAFFTHVDGPMRIMASELRAERPPANVMTILAKEELEAQRRFAHVGRNDPCPCGSGRKFKHCCGRRRP
;
A
#
# COMPACT_ATOMS: atom_id res chain seq x y z
N GLN A 1 -6.17 3.85 9.86
CA GLN A 1 -4.70 3.78 9.75
C GLN A 1 -4.21 3.64 8.30
N ILE A 2 -4.85 2.85 7.40
CA ILE A 2 -4.32 2.67 6.03
C ILE A 2 -4.33 3.97 5.18
N PHE A 3 -5.23 4.92 5.46
CA PHE A 3 -5.27 6.21 4.77
C PHE A 3 -4.06 7.10 5.10
N ASP A 4 -3.64 7.15 6.36
CA ASP A 4 -2.47 7.93 6.78
C ASP A 4 -1.17 7.36 6.19
N VAL A 5 -1.07 6.03 6.20
CA VAL A 5 0.01 5.25 5.55
C VAL A 5 0.08 5.56 4.06
N ALA A 6 -1.07 5.55 3.37
CA ALA A 6 -1.14 5.86 1.95
C ALA A 6 -0.70 7.30 1.71
N LEU A 7 -1.25 8.28 2.44
CA LEU A 7 -0.89 9.68 2.24
C LEU A 7 0.62 9.90 2.46
N ALA A 8 1.19 9.33 3.52
CA ALA A 8 2.64 9.37 3.79
C ALA A 8 3.45 8.87 2.58
N ALA A 9 3.09 7.73 2.00
CA ALA A 9 3.76 7.21 0.80
C ALA A 9 3.65 8.16 -0.41
N TRP A 10 2.48 8.77 -0.66
CA TRP A 10 2.27 9.71 -1.78
C TRP A 10 3.03 11.04 -1.61
N VAL A 11 3.36 11.42 -0.36
CA VAL A 11 4.24 12.57 -0.09
C VAL A 11 5.72 12.18 0.07
N GLY A 12 6.09 10.93 -0.24
CA GLY A 12 7.47 10.45 -0.17
C GLY A 12 7.98 10.24 1.26
N GLN A 13 7.08 10.20 2.24
CA GLN A 13 7.39 9.90 3.63
C GLN A 13 7.24 8.39 3.90
N ARG A 14 7.84 7.96 5.01
CA ARG A 14 7.72 6.57 5.46
C ARG A 14 6.28 6.26 5.87
N PRO A 15 5.66 5.17 5.38
CA PRO A 15 4.26 4.86 5.68
C PRO A 15 3.94 4.64 7.17
N GLY A 16 4.93 4.36 8.02
CA GLY A 16 4.78 4.30 9.47
C GLY A 16 4.23 2.98 10.01
N LEU A 17 3.57 2.16 9.17
CA LEU A 17 3.25 0.77 9.48
C LEU A 17 4.26 -0.17 8.84
N CYS A 18 4.88 -1.04 9.66
CA CYS A 18 5.96 -1.95 9.23
C CYS A 18 5.57 -2.84 8.04
N LEU A 19 4.28 -3.14 7.86
CA LEU A 19 3.78 -3.98 6.77
C LEU A 19 3.84 -3.26 5.42
N PHE A 20 3.80 -1.93 5.40
CA PHE A 20 3.88 -1.09 4.20
C PHE A 20 5.25 -0.43 4.00
N GLU A 21 6.18 -0.53 4.94
CA GLU A 21 7.58 -0.09 4.75
C GLU A 21 8.32 -0.91 3.68
N GLU A 22 9.41 -0.41 3.11
CA GLU A 22 10.20 -1.19 2.15
C GLU A 22 10.86 -2.42 2.79
N THR A 23 11.40 -2.25 4.01
CA THR A 23 12.04 -3.30 4.81
C THR A 23 11.30 -3.49 6.14
N CYS A 24 11.52 -4.63 6.82
CA CYS A 24 11.01 -4.87 8.18
C CYS A 24 12.15 -4.94 9.21
N GLY A 25 11.89 -5.53 10.39
CA GLY A 25 12.90 -5.76 11.42
C GLY A 25 13.01 -4.65 12.48
N SER A 26 12.07 -3.72 12.54
CA SER A 26 11.99 -2.71 13.61
C SER A 26 11.02 -3.07 14.73
N ALA A 27 10.11 -4.03 14.50
CA ALA A 27 9.08 -4.45 15.45
C ALA A 27 9.54 -5.66 16.29
N LEU A 28 10.66 -5.50 17.00
CA LEU A 28 11.27 -6.54 17.83
C LEU A 28 10.32 -6.97 18.96
N VAL A 29 10.45 -8.22 19.39
CA VAL A 29 9.72 -8.75 20.55
C VAL A 29 10.69 -9.25 21.60
N LEU A 30 10.48 -8.81 22.84
CA LEU A 30 11.19 -9.28 24.01
C LEU A 30 10.24 -10.15 24.84
N GLU A 31 10.57 -11.43 24.95
CA GLU A 31 9.81 -12.39 25.76
C GLU A 31 10.15 -12.28 27.25
N HIS A 32 9.26 -12.81 28.09
CA HIS A 32 9.39 -12.72 29.56
C HIS A 32 10.68 -13.38 30.11
N ASN A 33 11.25 -14.34 29.38
CA ASN A 33 12.51 -15.01 29.73
C ASN A 33 13.76 -14.19 29.31
N GLY A 34 13.57 -13.03 28.69
CA GLY A 34 14.61 -12.15 28.19
C GLY A 34 15.02 -12.41 26.74
N ASP A 35 14.45 -13.39 26.06
CA ASP A 35 14.78 -13.66 24.65
C ASP A 35 14.23 -12.58 23.73
N LEU A 36 15.08 -12.09 22.83
CA LEU A 36 14.72 -11.11 21.83
C LEU A 36 14.55 -11.77 20.46
N TYR A 37 13.46 -11.45 19.77
CA TYR A 37 13.12 -11.96 18.44
C TYR A 37 12.99 -10.82 17.43
N ALA A 38 13.22 -11.16 16.16
CA ALA A 38 13.24 -10.21 15.06
C ALA A 38 11.90 -9.47 14.81
N CYS A 39 10.77 -10.12 15.11
CA CYS A 39 9.41 -9.65 14.85
C CYS A 39 8.39 -10.47 15.65
N ASP A 40 7.26 -9.86 16.03
CA ASP A 40 6.10 -10.51 16.65
C ASP A 40 5.50 -11.67 15.84
N HIS A 41 5.52 -11.58 14.51
CA HIS A 41 5.05 -12.67 13.64
C HIS A 41 6.04 -13.84 13.49
N PHE A 42 7.26 -13.69 13.99
CA PHE A 42 8.39 -14.61 13.83
C PHE A 42 9.08 -14.91 15.16
N VAL A 43 8.29 -15.25 16.19
CA VAL A 43 8.78 -15.71 17.50
C VAL A 43 9.09 -17.21 17.42
N GLU A 44 10.24 -17.53 16.81
CA GLU A 44 10.69 -18.91 16.58
C GLU A 44 12.23 -18.98 16.60
N PRO A 45 12.84 -20.17 16.84
CA PRO A 45 14.29 -20.28 17.06
C PRO A 45 15.15 -19.66 15.96
N ARG A 46 14.75 -19.80 14.68
CA ARG A 46 15.49 -19.21 13.55
C ARG A 46 15.55 -17.68 13.60
N CYS A 47 14.58 -17.04 14.23
CA CYS A 47 14.45 -15.58 14.33
C CYS A 47 14.83 -15.01 15.70
N ARG A 48 15.27 -15.86 16.65
CA ARG A 48 15.84 -15.42 17.94
C ARG A 48 17.17 -14.69 17.72
N LEU A 49 17.31 -13.49 18.26
CA LEU A 49 18.52 -12.66 18.17
C LEU A 49 19.48 -12.91 19.34
N GLY A 50 18.97 -13.26 20.51
CA GLY A 50 19.75 -13.53 21.73
C GLY A 50 18.90 -13.33 22.97
N ASN A 51 19.55 -13.18 24.13
CA ASN A 51 18.90 -12.85 25.39
C ASN A 51 19.41 -11.51 25.93
N ILE A 52 18.50 -10.63 26.37
CA ILE A 52 18.82 -9.27 26.85
C ILE A 52 19.69 -9.26 28.12
N ARG A 53 19.71 -10.36 28.88
CA ARG A 53 20.53 -10.51 30.09
C ARG A 53 22.00 -10.82 29.78
N GLU A 54 22.28 -11.26 28.55
CA GLU A 54 23.61 -11.72 28.12
C GLU A 54 24.23 -10.76 27.09
N THR A 55 23.41 -10.24 26.16
CA THR A 55 23.87 -9.40 25.06
C THR A 55 23.20 -8.01 25.13
N PRO A 56 23.94 -6.89 25.00
CA PRO A 56 23.34 -5.57 24.93
C PRO A 56 22.35 -5.45 23.77
N LEU A 57 21.18 -4.85 24.02
CA LEU A 57 20.09 -4.72 23.04
C LEU A 57 20.57 -4.17 21.71
N ILE A 58 21.34 -3.07 21.73
CA ILE A 58 21.87 -2.44 20.51
C ILE A 58 22.68 -3.41 19.64
N GLY A 59 23.44 -4.31 20.25
CA GLY A 59 24.22 -5.33 19.53
C GLY A 59 23.33 -6.32 18.80
N MET A 60 22.21 -6.74 19.42
CA MET A 60 21.23 -7.61 18.79
C MET A 60 20.44 -6.90 17.67
N VAL A 61 20.01 -5.66 17.91
CA VAL A 61 19.26 -4.86 16.91
C VAL A 61 20.12 -4.51 15.70
N ALA A 62 21.39 -4.17 15.92
CA ALA A 62 22.35 -3.86 14.86
C ALA A 62 23.00 -5.10 14.24
N SER A 63 22.62 -6.31 14.67
CA SER A 63 23.23 -7.55 14.18
C SER A 63 22.99 -7.75 12.68
N GLU A 64 23.92 -8.43 12.02
CA GLU A 64 23.75 -8.81 10.63
C GLU A 64 22.52 -9.71 10.43
N LYS A 65 22.23 -10.58 11.40
CA LYS A 65 21.03 -11.42 11.41
C LYS A 65 19.75 -10.57 11.32
N GLN A 66 19.64 -9.52 12.12
CA GLN A 66 18.46 -8.63 12.10
C GLN A 66 18.37 -7.81 10.82
N ARG A 67 19.51 -7.32 10.30
CA ARG A 67 19.56 -6.60 9.01
C ARG A 67 19.11 -7.50 7.85
N ARG A 68 19.61 -8.73 7.77
CA ARG A 68 19.22 -9.71 6.75
C ARG A 68 17.72 -10.06 6.84
N PHE A 69 17.19 -10.25 8.05
CA PHE A 69 15.76 -10.44 8.25
C PHE A 69 14.93 -9.27 7.70
N GLY A 70 15.32 -8.03 8.04
CA GLY A 70 14.64 -6.83 7.58
C GLY A 70 14.68 -6.62 6.06
N GLN A 71 15.86 -6.82 5.46
CA GLN A 71 16.11 -6.68 4.02
C GLN A 71 15.39 -7.75 3.19
N ALA A 72 15.25 -8.97 3.72
CA ALA A 72 14.56 -10.07 3.05
C ALA A 72 13.14 -9.68 2.60
N LYS A 73 12.44 -8.80 3.33
CA LYS A 73 11.12 -8.28 2.90
C LYS A 73 11.17 -7.69 1.48
N ARG A 74 12.19 -6.89 1.17
CA ARG A 74 12.38 -6.26 -0.14
C ARG A 74 12.98 -7.26 -1.12
N ASP A 75 14.03 -7.95 -0.69
CA ASP A 75 14.90 -8.71 -1.59
C ASP A 75 14.26 -10.02 -2.08
N THR A 76 13.27 -10.54 -1.36
CA THR A 76 12.50 -11.74 -1.73
C THR A 76 11.17 -11.43 -2.44
N LEU A 77 10.95 -10.18 -2.89
CA LEU A 77 9.74 -9.83 -3.62
C LEU A 77 9.67 -10.56 -4.97
N PRO A 78 8.52 -11.15 -5.32
CA PRO A 78 8.36 -11.75 -6.62
C PRO A 78 8.44 -10.69 -7.72
N ARG A 79 8.81 -11.09 -8.94
CA ARG A 79 8.92 -10.23 -10.13
C ARG A 79 7.64 -9.43 -10.37
N LEU A 80 6.49 -10.06 -10.18
CA LEU A 80 5.18 -9.40 -10.26
C LEU A 80 5.07 -8.19 -9.32
N CYS A 81 5.52 -8.33 -8.06
CA CYS A 81 5.52 -7.22 -7.11
C CYS A 81 6.56 -6.16 -7.48
N ARG A 82 7.73 -6.55 -7.98
CA ARG A 82 8.81 -5.63 -8.38
C ARG A 82 8.39 -4.70 -9.51
N ALA A 83 7.56 -5.18 -10.44
CA ALA A 83 7.01 -4.43 -11.56
C ALA A 83 5.64 -3.77 -11.27
N CYS A 84 5.09 -3.93 -10.07
CA CYS A 84 3.74 -3.45 -9.73
C CYS A 84 3.72 -1.93 -9.51
N GLU A 85 2.75 -1.25 -10.13
CA GLU A 85 2.58 0.22 -10.05
C GLU A 85 2.36 0.74 -8.63
N VAL A 86 1.74 -0.06 -7.77
CA VAL A 86 1.49 0.30 -6.36
C VAL A 86 2.57 -0.22 -5.40
N ARG A 87 3.71 -0.71 -5.92
CA ARG A 87 4.81 -1.22 -5.07
C ARG A 87 5.32 -0.18 -4.08
N PHE A 88 5.37 1.10 -4.47
CA PHE A 88 5.89 2.20 -3.66
C PHE A 88 5.11 2.44 -2.35
N VAL A 89 3.88 1.93 -2.26
CA VAL A 89 3.07 1.97 -1.02
C VAL A 89 2.86 0.57 -0.45
N CYS A 90 2.71 -0.45 -1.30
CA CYS A 90 2.39 -1.80 -0.86
C CYS A 90 3.62 -2.55 -0.31
N HIS A 91 4.76 -2.44 -0.99
CA HIS A 91 6.01 -3.18 -0.70
C HIS A 91 5.80 -4.70 -0.46
N GLY A 92 4.78 -5.29 -1.08
CA GLY A 92 4.41 -6.70 -0.95
C GLY A 92 3.83 -7.09 0.41
N GLY A 93 3.43 -6.13 1.24
CA GLY A 93 2.86 -6.35 2.58
C GLY A 93 3.80 -7.09 3.53
N CYS A 94 3.24 -7.57 4.65
CA CYS A 94 3.98 -8.36 5.64
C CYS A 94 4.46 -9.71 5.06
N PRO A 95 5.74 -10.09 5.24
CA PRO A 95 6.25 -11.41 4.83
C PRO A 95 5.48 -12.60 5.40
N LYS A 96 4.90 -12.47 6.60
CA LYS A 96 4.08 -13.53 7.23
C LYS A 96 2.87 -13.92 6.37
N ASN A 97 2.36 -12.99 5.56
CA ASN A 97 1.15 -13.18 4.75
C ASN A 97 1.48 -13.54 3.29
N ARG A 98 2.76 -13.78 2.96
CA ARG A 98 3.23 -14.10 1.60
C ARG A 98 3.13 -15.59 1.29
N MET A 99 1.91 -16.12 1.37
CA MET A 99 1.60 -17.55 1.29
C MET A 99 1.16 -18.00 -0.11
N MET A 100 0.88 -17.06 -1.01
CA MET A 100 0.36 -17.34 -2.35
C MET A 100 1.49 -17.41 -3.39
N ARG A 101 1.16 -17.94 -4.56
CA ARG A 101 2.00 -17.90 -5.76
C ARG A 101 1.45 -16.90 -6.76
N THR A 102 2.33 -16.33 -7.58
CA THR A 102 1.94 -15.53 -8.75
C THR A 102 1.30 -16.41 -9.83
N SER A 103 0.72 -15.78 -10.85
CA SER A 103 0.14 -16.48 -12.00
C SER A 103 1.16 -17.31 -12.80
N ASP A 104 2.44 -16.91 -12.77
CA ASP A 104 3.58 -17.66 -13.35
C ASP A 104 4.25 -18.62 -12.35
N GLY A 105 3.67 -18.81 -11.15
CA GLY A 105 4.07 -19.83 -10.18
C GLY A 105 5.15 -19.40 -9.17
N GLU A 106 5.68 -18.18 -9.26
CA GLU A 106 6.66 -17.63 -8.32
C GLU A 106 6.05 -17.51 -6.90
N PRO A 107 6.70 -18.04 -5.86
CA PRO A 107 6.18 -17.95 -4.50
C PRO A 107 6.34 -16.54 -3.92
N GLY A 108 5.71 -16.28 -2.78
CA GLY A 108 5.92 -15.06 -2.01
C GLY A 108 4.92 -13.94 -2.33
N LEU A 109 3.80 -14.26 -2.96
CA LEU A 109 2.71 -13.32 -3.17
C LEU A 109 1.87 -13.19 -1.89
N ASN A 110 1.53 -11.95 -1.52
CA ASN A 110 0.67 -11.69 -0.38
C ASN A 110 -0.75 -12.21 -0.65
N ILE A 111 -1.39 -12.86 0.32
CA ILE A 111 -2.77 -13.34 0.21
C ILE A 111 -3.78 -12.21 -0.09
N LEU A 112 -3.48 -10.97 0.30
CA LEU A 112 -4.30 -9.79 0.03
C LEU A 112 -3.83 -8.99 -1.20
N CYS A 113 -3.00 -9.56 -2.07
CA CYS A 113 -2.41 -8.83 -3.20
C CYS A 113 -3.45 -8.13 -4.07
N GLU A 114 -4.52 -8.83 -4.46
CA GLU A 114 -5.58 -8.27 -5.31
C GLU A 114 -6.32 -7.14 -4.61
N GLY A 115 -6.63 -7.31 -3.32
CA GLY A 115 -7.27 -6.29 -2.49
C GLY A 115 -6.41 -5.04 -2.35
N TYR A 116 -5.11 -5.18 -2.07
CA TYR A 116 -4.19 -4.05 -2.00
C TYR A 116 -4.05 -3.33 -3.35
N LYS A 117 -3.94 -4.09 -4.45
CA LYS A 117 -3.87 -3.49 -5.78
C LYS A 117 -5.14 -2.69 -6.08
N ALA A 118 -6.32 -3.28 -5.88
CA ALA A 118 -7.60 -2.60 -6.10
C ALA A 118 -7.74 -1.34 -5.23
N PHE A 119 -7.42 -1.43 -3.94
CA PHE A 119 -7.50 -0.30 -3.02
C PHE A 119 -6.56 0.83 -3.41
N PHE A 120 -5.26 0.57 -3.57
CA PHE A 120 -4.28 1.62 -3.85
C PHE A 120 -4.45 2.23 -5.23
N THR A 121 -4.91 1.48 -6.22
CA THR A 121 -5.30 2.04 -7.52
C THR A 121 -6.54 2.92 -7.40
N HIS A 122 -7.54 2.53 -6.61
CA HIS A 122 -8.77 3.31 -6.43
C HIS A 122 -8.51 4.66 -5.75
N VAL A 123 -7.65 4.69 -4.72
CA VAL A 123 -7.39 5.91 -3.95
C VAL A 123 -6.32 6.82 -4.56
N ASP A 124 -5.71 6.47 -5.70
CA ASP A 124 -4.63 7.28 -6.31
C ASP A 124 -5.05 8.73 -6.59
N GLY A 125 -6.24 8.94 -7.17
CA GLY A 125 -6.77 10.28 -7.44
C GLY A 125 -6.90 11.13 -6.16
N PRO A 126 -7.71 10.70 -5.18
CA PRO A 126 -7.82 11.40 -3.89
C PRO A 126 -6.47 11.61 -3.19
N MET A 127 -5.58 10.61 -3.19
CA MET A 127 -4.26 10.72 -2.53
C MET A 127 -3.36 11.74 -3.23
N ARG A 128 -3.41 11.86 -4.55
CA ARG A 128 -2.68 12.91 -5.29
C ARG A 128 -3.20 14.31 -4.95
N ILE A 129 -4.51 14.46 -4.80
CA ILE A 129 -5.11 15.74 -4.37
C ILE A 129 -4.64 16.08 -2.95
N MET A 130 -4.79 15.14 -2.01
CA MET A 130 -4.34 15.32 -0.62
C MET A 130 -2.83 15.63 -0.54
N ALA A 131 -2.00 14.94 -1.32
CA ALA A 131 -0.57 15.18 -1.38
C ALA A 131 -0.23 16.56 -1.97
N SER A 132 -0.98 17.01 -2.98
CA SER A 132 -0.84 18.36 -3.55
C SER A 132 -1.20 19.44 -2.53
N GLU A 133 -2.27 19.25 -1.77
CA GLU A 133 -2.66 20.16 -0.69
C GLU A 133 -1.58 20.21 0.41
N LEU A 134 -1.07 19.06 0.87
CA LEU A 134 0.02 19.00 1.85
C LEU A 134 1.28 19.75 1.38
N ARG A 135 1.70 19.50 0.13
CA ARG A 135 2.89 20.15 -0.44
C ARG A 135 2.73 21.67 -0.57
N ALA A 136 1.49 22.14 -0.65
CA ALA A 136 1.16 23.55 -0.70
C ALA A 136 0.78 24.12 0.68
N GLU A 137 1.09 23.40 1.77
CA GLU A 137 0.82 23.80 3.15
C GLU A 137 -0.67 24.07 3.44
N ARG A 138 -1.56 23.36 2.74
CA ARG A 138 -3.01 23.43 2.93
C ARG A 138 -3.58 22.15 3.56
N PRO A 139 -4.77 22.22 4.17
CA PRO A 139 -5.42 21.05 4.74
C PRO A 139 -5.73 19.98 3.69
N PRO A 140 -5.29 18.71 3.86
CA PRO A 140 -5.63 17.61 2.95
C PRO A 140 -7.13 17.35 2.86
N ALA A 141 -7.87 17.74 3.90
CA ALA A 141 -9.32 17.67 3.97
C ALA A 141 -10.02 18.42 2.82
N ASN A 142 -9.34 19.36 2.16
CA ASN A 142 -9.85 20.04 0.96
C ASN A 142 -10.19 19.07 -0.17
N VAL A 143 -9.66 17.83 -0.16
CA VAL A 143 -10.06 16.75 -1.07
C VAL A 143 -11.57 16.54 -1.10
N MET A 144 -12.26 16.70 0.04
CA MET A 144 -13.71 16.50 0.12
C MET A 144 -14.46 17.54 -0.72
N THR A 145 -14.07 18.82 -0.63
CA THR A 145 -14.68 19.91 -1.40
C THR A 145 -14.35 19.79 -2.88
N ILE A 146 -13.11 19.42 -3.22
CA ILE A 146 -12.66 19.25 -4.60
C ILE A 146 -13.46 18.13 -5.28
N LEU A 147 -13.51 16.95 -4.66
CA LEU A 147 -14.24 15.81 -5.22
C LEU A 147 -15.75 16.07 -5.34
N ALA A 148 -16.35 16.73 -4.35
CA ALA A 148 -17.77 17.11 -4.42
C ALA A 148 -18.07 18.06 -5.59
N LYS A 149 -17.15 19.00 -5.87
CA LYS A 149 -17.26 19.91 -7.01
C LYS A 149 -17.12 19.16 -8.35
N GLU A 150 -16.15 18.26 -8.47
CA GLU A 150 -15.96 17.42 -9.66
C GLU A 150 -17.18 16.53 -9.92
N GLU A 151 -17.77 15.95 -8.88
CA GLU A 151 -18.98 15.13 -8.98
C GLU A 151 -20.18 15.96 -9.46
N LEU A 152 -20.38 17.17 -8.90
CA LEU A 152 -21.43 18.08 -9.34
C LEU A 152 -21.24 18.51 -10.81
N GLU A 153 -20.02 18.80 -11.22
CA GLU A 153 -19.70 19.15 -12.61
C GLU A 153 -19.93 17.96 -13.55
N ALA A 154 -19.57 16.75 -13.13
CA ALA A 154 -19.88 15.54 -13.87
C ALA A 154 -21.40 15.35 -14.01
N GLN A 155 -22.16 15.45 -12.92
CA GLN A 155 -23.62 15.36 -12.94
C GLN A 155 -24.23 16.38 -13.90
N ARG A 156 -23.81 17.65 -13.85
CA ARG A 156 -24.28 18.70 -14.77
C ARG A 156 -23.98 18.38 -16.23
N ARG A 157 -22.77 17.90 -16.52
CA ARG A 157 -22.34 17.51 -17.88
C ARG A 157 -23.16 16.34 -18.42
N PHE A 158 -23.64 15.44 -17.57
CA PHE A 158 -24.49 14.32 -17.96
C PHE A 158 -26.00 14.60 -17.80
N ALA A 159 -26.42 15.70 -17.17
CA ALA A 159 -27.83 15.95 -16.83
C ALA A 159 -28.75 16.08 -18.06
N HIS A 160 -28.22 16.62 -19.15
CA HIS A 160 -28.99 16.90 -20.37
C HIS A 160 -28.56 16.05 -21.57
N VAL A 161 -27.77 15.00 -21.36
CA VAL A 161 -27.32 14.15 -22.47
C VAL A 161 -28.45 13.24 -22.95
N GLY A 162 -28.83 13.36 -24.22
CA GLY A 162 -29.75 12.47 -24.88
C GLY A 162 -29.13 11.08 -25.13
N ARG A 163 -29.97 10.04 -25.17
CA ARG A 163 -29.54 8.64 -25.39
C ARG A 163 -28.67 8.46 -26.65
N ASN A 164 -28.93 9.24 -27.70
CA ASN A 164 -28.24 9.17 -28.99
C ASN A 164 -27.13 10.23 -29.16
N ASP A 165 -26.97 11.14 -28.21
CA ASP A 165 -25.99 12.23 -28.29
C ASP A 165 -24.57 11.69 -28.13
N PRO A 166 -23.54 12.41 -28.64
CA PRO A 166 -22.16 12.10 -28.33
C PRO A 166 -21.95 12.04 -26.81
N CYS A 167 -21.25 10.99 -26.35
CA CYS A 167 -21.03 10.80 -24.92
C CYS A 167 -20.13 11.90 -24.35
N PRO A 168 -20.55 12.62 -23.29
CA PRO A 168 -19.76 13.71 -22.69
C PRO A 168 -18.43 13.28 -22.05
N CYS A 169 -18.14 11.98 -21.97
CA CYS A 169 -16.84 11.47 -21.53
C CYS A 169 -15.73 11.58 -22.58
N GLY A 170 -16.04 12.05 -23.80
CA GLY A 170 -15.05 12.25 -24.86
C GLY A 170 -14.70 10.99 -25.66
N SER A 171 -15.43 9.88 -25.49
CA SER A 171 -15.16 8.62 -26.20
C SER A 171 -15.50 8.63 -27.70
N GLY A 172 -16.15 9.68 -28.20
CA GLY A 172 -16.68 9.76 -29.57
C GLY A 172 -17.88 8.84 -29.85
N ARG A 173 -18.31 8.01 -28.89
CA ARG A 173 -19.46 7.09 -29.03
C ARG A 173 -20.76 7.77 -28.61
N LYS A 174 -21.91 7.29 -29.12
CA LYS A 174 -23.23 7.69 -28.60
C LYS A 174 -23.36 7.30 -27.12
N PHE A 175 -24.02 8.12 -26.31
CA PHE A 175 -24.15 7.94 -24.86
C PHE A 175 -24.63 6.52 -24.48
N LYS A 176 -25.66 5.99 -25.16
CA LYS A 176 -26.19 4.62 -24.95
C LYS A 176 -25.20 3.48 -25.19
N HIS A 177 -24.14 3.72 -25.95
CA HIS A 177 -23.09 2.75 -26.27
C HIS A 177 -21.80 3.02 -25.48
N CYS A 178 -21.85 3.93 -24.51
CA CYS A 178 -20.73 4.32 -23.65
C CYS A 178 -21.19 4.38 -22.19
N CYS A 179 -21.13 5.54 -21.53
CA CYS A 179 -21.46 5.71 -20.11
C CYS A 179 -22.93 5.41 -19.78
N GLY A 180 -23.84 5.51 -20.76
CA GLY A 180 -25.25 5.13 -20.60
C GLY A 180 -25.54 3.65 -20.86
N ARG A 181 -24.52 2.82 -21.09
CA ARG A 181 -24.69 1.37 -21.29
C ARG A 181 -25.07 0.72 -19.95
N ARG A 182 -26.24 0.11 -19.88
CA ARG A 182 -26.58 -0.77 -18.76
C ARG A 182 -25.60 -1.96 -18.79
N ARG A 183 -24.86 -2.19 -17.69
CA ARG A 183 -24.09 -3.43 -17.54
C ARG A 183 -25.08 -4.62 -17.57
N PRO A 184 -24.74 -5.72 -18.25
CA PRO A 184 -25.58 -6.92 -18.26
C PRO A 184 -25.76 -7.47 -16.84
#